data_AF-A6QKS5-F1
#
_entry.id   AF-A6QKS5-F1
#
_cell.length_a   1.000
_cell.length_b   1.000
_cell.length_c   1.000
_cell.angle_alpha   90.00
_cell.angle_beta   90.00
_cell.angle_gamma   90.00
#
_symmetry.space_group_name_H-M   'P 1'
#
loop_
_entity.id
_entity.type
_entity.pdbx_description
1 polymer ?
#
loop_
_entity_poly.entity_id
_entity_poly.type
_entity_poly.pdbx_seq_one_letter_code
_entity_poly.pdbx_strand_id
1 'polypeptide(L)' 'MIDFKKEVLKRKDSLIEALQTLLKINTELTTFDPNRTGAPFGEGNQQALDFMLDLGSQSGFKTLNLEGYAGSY' A
#
# COMPACT_ATOMS: atom_id res chain seq x y z
N MET A 1 9.83 -1.17 30.82
CA MET A 1 9.14 -2.10 29.89
C MET A 1 8.23 -1.27 29.01
N ILE A 2 8.23 -1.49 27.70
CA ILE A 2 7.38 -0.74 26.76
C ILE A 2 5.96 -1.29 26.83
N ASP A 3 4.96 -0.40 26.97
CA ASP A 3 3.54 -0.76 26.85
C ASP A 3 3.12 -0.66 25.38
N PHE A 4 3.18 -1.80 24.68
CA PHE A 4 2.83 -1.87 23.26
C PHE A 4 1.34 -1.56 23.00
N LYS A 5 0.45 -1.87 23.93
CA LYS A 5 -0.98 -1.56 23.77
C LYS A 5 -1.19 -0.05 23.74
N LYS A 6 -0.53 0.68 24.64
CA LYS A 6 -0.55 2.15 24.65
C LYS A 6 0.04 2.73 23.35
N GLU A 7 1.12 2.15 22.83
CA GLU A 7 1.73 2.61 21.57
C GLU A 7 0.83 2.40 20.34
N VAL A 8 0.10 1.28 20.27
CA VAL A 8 -0.87 1.04 19.20
C VAL A 8 -2.06 2.00 19.32
N LEU A 9 -2.58 2.19 20.54
CA LEU A 9 -3.72 3.09 20.76
C LEU A 9 -3.43 4.54 20.39
N LYS A 10 -2.19 5.02 20.55
CA LYS A 10 -1.77 6.37 20.09
C LYS A 10 -1.92 6.57 18.59
N ARG A 11 -1.82 5.50 17.80
CA ARG A 11 -1.83 5.52 16.33
C ARG A 11 -3.12 4.94 15.74
N LYS A 12 -4.09 4.59 16.58
CA LYS A 12 -5.32 3.88 16.21
C LYS A 12 -6.02 4.56 15.03
N ASP A 13 -6.21 5.86 15.10
CA ASP A 13 -7.00 6.58 14.09
C ASP A 13 -6.28 6.60 12.74
N SER A 14 -4.97 6.85 12.71
CA SER A 14 -4.16 6.78 11.48
C SER A 14 -4.12 5.38 10.87
N LEU A 15 -4.07 4.32 11.70
CA LEU A 15 -4.12 2.94 11.22
C LEU A 15 -5.49 2.61 10.59
N ILE A 16 -6.58 3.07 11.21
CA ILE A 16 -7.94 2.89 10.68
C ILE A 16 -8.11 3.69 9.38
N GLU A 17 -7.62 4.92 9.32
CA GLU A 17 -7.69 5.76 8.13
C GLU A 17 -6.92 5.14 6.96
N ALA A 18 -5.69 4.67 7.20
CA ALA A 18 -4.91 3.99 6.17
C ALA A 18 -5.63 2.72 5.64
N LEU A 19 -6.21 1.93 6.54
CA LEU A 19 -7.01 0.75 6.18
C LEU A 19 -8.24 1.14 5.35
N GLN A 20 -8.98 2.17 5.76
CA GLN A 20 -10.15 2.65 5.03
C GLN A 20 -9.79 3.21 3.65
N THR A 21 -8.67 3.91 3.52
CA THR A 21 -8.17 4.39 2.25
C THR A 21 -7.85 3.22 1.32
N LEU A 22 -7.13 2.20 1.81
CA LEU A 22 -6.82 1.01 1.03
C LEU A 22 -8.10 0.27 0.57
N LEU A 23 -9.09 0.11 1.45
CA LEU A 23 -10.37 -0.56 1.14
C LEU A 23 -11.24 0.18 0.11
N LYS A 24 -11.04 1.48 -0.08
CA LYS A 24 -11.77 2.27 -1.10
C LYS A 24 -11.21 2.07 -2.51
N ILE A 25 -10.00 1.52 -2.64
CA ILE A 25 -9.37 1.27 -3.93
C ILE A 25 -9.95 -0.04 -4.48
N ASN A 26 -10.61 0.01 -5.64
CA ASN A 26 -11.09 -1.21 -6.29
C ASN A 26 -9.91 -1.93 -6.97
N THR A 27 -9.44 -3.02 -6.35
CA THR A 27 -8.32 -3.84 -6.84
C THR A 27 -8.76 -5.12 -7.53
N GLU A 28 -10.03 -5.24 -7.94
CA GLU A 28 -10.52 -6.41 -8.67
C GLU A 28 -9.69 -6.61 -9.96
N LEU A 29 -9.11 -7.80 -10.10
CA LEU A 29 -8.30 -8.13 -11.28
C LEU A 29 -9.21 -8.48 -12.46
N THR A 30 -9.60 -7.45 -13.21
CA THR A 30 -10.45 -7.58 -14.41
C THR A 30 -9.64 -7.78 -15.69
N THR A 31 -8.42 -7.23 -15.74
CA THR A 31 -7.49 -7.39 -16.87
C THR A 31 -6.05 -7.54 -16.39
N PHE A 32 -5.29 -8.42 -17.04
CA PHE A 32 -3.84 -8.47 -16.95
C PHE A 32 -3.25 -8.14 -18.32
N ASP A 33 -2.29 -7.22 -18.37
CA ASP A 33 -1.58 -6.87 -19.60
C ASP A 33 -0.11 -6.57 -19.27
N PRO A 34 0.84 -7.45 -19.62
CA PRO A 34 2.25 -7.24 -19.32
C PRO A 34 2.88 -6.11 -20.14
N ASN A 35 2.21 -5.62 -21.19
CA ASN A 35 2.68 -4.48 -21.97
C ASN A 35 2.20 -3.15 -21.39
N ARG A 36 1.32 -3.17 -20.39
CA ARG A 36 0.84 -1.95 -19.72
C ARG A 36 1.94 -1.41 -18.81
N THR A 37 2.49 -0.26 -19.18
CA THR A 37 3.54 0.42 -18.41
C THR A 37 3.07 0.70 -16.99
N GLY A 38 3.72 0.09 -15.99
CA GLY A 38 3.52 0.39 -14.58
C GLY A 38 2.20 -0.07 -13.97
N ALA A 39 1.30 -0.73 -14.71
CA ALA A 39 0.02 -1.20 -14.17
C ALA A 39 -0.42 -2.54 -14.78
N PRO A 40 0.44 -3.57 -14.76
CA PRO A 40 0.16 -4.85 -15.42
C PRO A 40 -1.13 -5.51 -14.91
N PHE A 41 -1.50 -5.24 -13.65
CA PHE A 41 -2.71 -5.75 -12.99
C PHE A 41 -3.90 -4.77 -12.99
N GLY A 42 -3.80 -3.67 -13.74
CA GLY A 42 -4.82 -2.61 -13.79
C GLY A 42 -4.54 -1.46 -12.83
N GLU A 43 -5.17 -0.32 -13.11
CA GLU A 43 -4.91 0.95 -12.40
C GLU A 43 -5.23 0.88 -10.90
N GLY A 44 -6.31 0.19 -10.52
CA GLY A 44 -6.67 0.03 -9.12
C GLY A 44 -5.62 -0.75 -8.31
N ASN A 45 -5.08 -1.82 -8.88
CA ASN A 45 -3.97 -2.57 -8.26
C ASN A 45 -2.71 -1.70 -8.15
N GLN A 46 -2.41 -0.91 -9.18
CA GLN A 46 -1.28 0.01 -9.15
C GLN A 46 -1.45 1.10 -8.09
N GLN A 47 -2.64 1.70 -7.97
CA GLN A 47 -2.95 2.70 -6.94
C GLN A 47 -2.80 2.14 -5.52
N ALA A 48 -3.27 0.91 -5.29
CA ALA A 48 -3.11 0.24 -4.00
C ALA A 48 -1.63 -0.06 -3.69
N LEU A 49 -0.86 -0.48 -4.68
CA LEU A 49 0.58 -0.71 -4.54
C LEU A 49 1.31 0.59 -4.18
N ASP A 50 1.10 1.67 -4.95
CA ASP A 50 1.73 2.97 -4.70
C ASP A 50 1.37 3.50 -3.31
N PHE A 51 0.09 3.42 -2.91
CA PHE A 51 -0.34 3.83 -1.58
C PHE A 51 0.41 3.08 -0.46
N MET A 52 0.59 1.77 -0.59
CA MET A 52 1.29 0.96 0.42
C MET A 52 2.81 1.25 0.44
N LEU A 53 3.43 1.49 -0.72
CA LEU A 53 4.84 1.86 -0.80
C LEU A 53 5.08 3.26 -0.21
N ASP A 54 4.20 4.21 -0.46
CA ASP A 54 4.27 5.55 0.13
C ASP A 54 4.09 5.50 1.65
N LEU A 55 3.11 4.72 2.13
CA LEU A 55 2.90 4.52 3.56
C LEU A 55 4.13 3.89 4.25
N GLY A 56 4.77 2.92 3.58
CA GLY A 56 6.01 2.31 4.03
C GLY A 56 7.15 3.33 4.10
N SER A 57 7.36 4.09 3.03
CA SER A 57 8.39 5.13 2.96
C SER A 57 8.23 6.19 4.06
N GLN A 58 7.01 6.69 4.26
CA GLN A 58 6.68 7.65 5.33
C GLN A 58 6.90 7.07 6.73
N SER A 59 6.75 5.75 6.87
CA SER A 59 7.02 5.03 8.13
C SER A 59 8.51 4.70 8.34
N GLY A 60 9.38 5.12 7.42
CA GLY A 60 10.83 4.93 7.49
C GLY A 60 11.33 3.62 6.88
N PHE A 61 10.48 2.88 6.16
CA PHE A 61 10.91 1.70 5.40
C PHE A 61 11.54 2.12 4.07
N LYS A 62 12.51 1.32 3.60
CA LYS A 62 12.93 1.40 2.20
C LYS A 62 11.86 0.75 1.34
N THR A 63 11.54 1.37 0.21
CA THR A 63 10.56 0.86 -0.73
C THR A 63 11.09 0.96 -2.16
N LEU A 64 10.77 -0.04 -2.95
CA LEU A 64 11.09 -0.11 -4.38
C LEU A 64 9.84 -0.61 -5.11
N ASN A 65 9.43 0.10 -6.16
CA ASN A 65 8.40 -0.37 -7.07
C ASN A 65 9.07 -1.12 -8.25
N LEU A 66 8.71 -2.39 -8.44
CA LEU A 66 9.14 -3.22 -9.57
C LEU A 66 8.18 -3.04 -10.74
N GLU A 67 8.14 -1.83 -11.31
CA GLU A 67 7.33 -1.48 -12.49
C GLU A 67 5.84 -1.87 -12.40
N GLY A 68 5.27 -1.72 -11.20
CA GLY A 68 3.86 -2.02 -10.92
C GLY A 68 3.55 -3.51 -10.70
N TYR A 69 4.57 -4.37 -10.70
CA TYR A 69 4.40 -5.79 -10.41
C TYR A 69 4.40 -6.09 -8.91
N ALA A 70 5.29 -5.45 -8.16
CA ALA A 70 5.47 -5.72 -6.74
C ALA A 70 6.25 -4.61 -6.01
N GLY A 71 6.11 -4.61 -4.69
CA GLY A 71 6.97 -3.87 -3.77
C GLY A 71 8.18 -4.68 -3.32
N SER A 72 9.33 -4.03 -3.18
CA SER A 72 10.56 -4.61 -2.59
C SER A 72 11.25 -3.61 -1.64
N TYR A 73 12.35 -4.03 -0.99
CA TYR A 73 13.05 -3.32 0.08
C TYR A 73 14.55 -3.11 -0.19
#